data_AF-A0AAV2H668-F1
#
_entry.id   AF-A0AAV2H668-F1
#
_cell.length_a   1.000
_cell.length_b   1.000
_cell.length_c   1.000
_cell.angle_alpha   90.00
_cell.angle_beta   90.00
_cell.angle_gamma   90.00
#
_symmetry.space_group_name_H-M   'P 1'
#
loop_
_entity.id
_entity.type
_entity.pdbx_description
1 polymer ?
#
loop_
_entity_poly.entity_id
_entity_poly.type
_entity_poly.pdbx_seq_one_letter_code
_entity_poly.pdbx_strand_id
1 'polypeptide(L)'
;MFVEWLTFLATHSRGENWKLPDEQFPWIVKRVMDSGFKSPMGYFAVGSLHLLPLWLYGVETSLLTKTLSVPKGVQSTALYVLIIGRVLCGIVELFYIKEYALHLLQNER
;
A
#
# COMPACT_ATOMS: atom_id res chain seq x y z
N MET A 1 -7.65 -5.87 -4.95
CA MET A 1 -8.93 -6.41 -4.44
C MET A 1 -8.76 -7.56 -3.45
N PHE A 2 -8.36 -8.78 -3.82
CA PHE A 2 -8.31 -9.90 -2.84
C PHE A 2 -7.40 -9.62 -1.62
N VAL A 3 -6.19 -9.10 -1.86
CA VAL A 3 -5.24 -8.75 -0.79
C VAL A 3 -5.77 -7.64 0.11
N GLU A 4 -6.50 -6.66 -0.44
CA GLU A 4 -7.09 -5.57 0.36
C GLU A 4 -8.17 -6.11 1.31
N TRP A 5 -9.04 -7.01 0.82
CA TRP A 5 -10.06 -7.64 1.66
C TRP A 5 -9.46 -8.50 2.77
N LEU A 6 -8.41 -9.26 2.46
CA LEU A 6 -7.68 -10.03 3.49
C LEU A 6 -6.98 -9.12 4.49
N THR A 7 -6.41 -8.01 4.03
CA THR A 7 -5.78 -7.02 4.92
C THR A 7 -6.83 -6.37 5.81
N PHE A 8 -8.01 -6.06 5.28
CA PHE A 8 -9.12 -5.54 6.06
C PHE A 8 -9.57 -6.53 7.13
N LEU A 9 -9.71 -7.81 6.78
CA LEU A 9 -10.02 -8.87 7.74
C LEU A 9 -8.94 -9.00 8.82
N ALA A 10 -7.67 -9.01 8.43
CA ALA A 10 -6.53 -9.14 9.33
C ALA A 10 -6.35 -7.92 10.25
N THR A 11 -6.69 -6.73 9.77
CA THR A 11 -6.62 -5.49 10.57
C THR A 11 -7.85 -5.31 11.46
N HIS A 12 -9.02 -5.85 11.07
CA HIS A 12 -10.24 -5.78 11.86
C HIS A 12 -10.07 -6.43 13.24
N SER A 13 -9.35 -7.55 13.33
CA SER A 13 -9.09 -8.23 14.61
C SER A 13 -8.28 -7.39 15.61
N ARG A 14 -7.58 -6.34 15.15
CA ARG A 14 -6.77 -5.44 15.97
C ARG A 14 -7.55 -4.20 16.47
N GLY A 15 -8.80 -4.03 16.08
CA GLY A 15 -9.67 -2.95 16.56
C GLY A 15 -9.18 -1.54 16.19
N GLU A 16 -9.56 -0.53 16.97
CA GLU A 16 -9.34 0.89 16.65
C GLU A 16 -7.87 1.30 16.49
N ASN A 17 -6.96 0.59 17.15
CA ASN A 17 -5.52 0.88 17.16
C ASN A 17 -4.75 0.17 16.05
N TRP A 18 -5.42 -0.44 15.06
CA TRP A 18 -4.75 -1.19 13.99
C TRP A 18 -3.69 -0.37 13.21
N LYS A 19 -3.84 0.96 13.19
CA LYS A 19 -2.92 1.90 12.51
C LYS A 19 -1.65 2.20 13.30
N LEU A 20 -1.61 1.84 14.59
CA LEU A 20 -0.44 2.06 15.44
C LEU A 20 0.48 0.83 15.35
N PRO A 21 1.76 1.02 14.98
CA PRO A 21 2.70 -0.09 14.87
C PRO A 21 3.17 -0.57 16.25
N ASP A 22 3.30 -1.88 16.42
CA ASP A 22 3.91 -2.47 17.62
C ASP A 22 5.44 -2.43 17.54
N GLU A 23 6.13 -2.48 18.68
CA GLU A 23 7.60 -2.49 18.71
C GLU A 23 8.21 -3.68 17.97
N GLN A 24 7.54 -4.84 18.04
CA GLN A 24 7.93 -6.09 17.38
C GLN A 24 7.81 -6.06 15.85
N PHE A 25 7.18 -5.03 15.28
CA PHE A 25 6.99 -4.97 13.83
C PHE A 25 8.33 -4.74 13.09
N PRO A 26 8.46 -5.26 11.85
CA PRO A 26 9.59 -4.97 10.99
C PRO A 26 9.75 -3.46 10.76
N TRP A 27 11.00 -2.99 10.67
CA TRP A 27 11.31 -1.56 10.54
C TRP A 27 10.61 -0.88 9.35
N ILE A 28 10.44 -1.61 8.24
CA ILE A 28 9.76 -1.13 7.02
C ILE A 28 8.29 -0.85 7.33
N VAL A 29 7.61 -1.79 7.99
CA VAL A 29 6.20 -1.66 8.38
C VAL A 29 6.05 -0.50 9.35
N LYS A 30 6.92 -0.40 10.37
CA LYS A 30 6.91 0.71 11.33
C LYS A 30 7.03 2.07 10.64
N ARG A 31 7.95 2.22 9.68
CA ARG A 31 8.12 3.49 8.95
C ARG A 31 6.93 3.86 8.08
N VAL A 32 6.32 2.89 7.40
CA VAL A 32 5.14 3.14 6.57
C VAL A 32 3.94 3.52 7.43
N MET A 33 3.80 2.89 8.59
CA MET A 33 2.64 3.07 9.48
C MET A 33 2.80 4.18 10.51
N ASP A 34 3.99 4.77 10.60
CA ASP A 34 4.29 5.81 11.57
C ASP A 34 3.22 6.91 11.59
N SER A 35 2.79 7.27 12.80
CA SER A 35 1.71 8.22 13.07
C SER A 35 0.41 7.94 12.30
N GLY A 36 0.11 6.66 12.01
CA GLY A 36 -1.06 6.23 11.26
C GLY A 36 -0.99 6.59 9.78
N PHE A 37 0.14 6.27 9.13
CA PHE A 37 0.47 6.60 7.73
C PHE A 37 0.74 8.08 7.43
N LYS A 38 0.93 8.91 8.46
CA LYS A 38 1.24 10.35 8.30
C LYS A 38 2.72 10.63 8.07
N SER A 39 3.54 9.59 7.91
CA SER A 39 4.94 9.74 7.52
C SER A 39 5.08 9.92 6.00
N PRO A 40 6.21 10.46 5.50
CA PRO A 40 6.47 10.56 4.06
C PRO A 40 6.36 9.21 3.33
N MET A 41 6.80 8.12 3.96
CA MET A 41 6.67 6.76 3.41
C MET A 41 5.21 6.28 3.45
N GLY A 42 4.45 6.63 4.50
CA GLY A 42 3.03 6.34 4.60
C GLY A 42 2.21 7.03 3.51
N TYR A 43 2.42 8.35 3.34
CA TYR A 43 1.78 9.11 2.25
C TYR A 43 2.15 8.57 0.87
N PHE A 44 3.41 8.18 0.67
CA PHE A 44 3.85 7.59 -0.58
C PHE A 44 3.18 6.23 -0.85
N ALA A 45 3.12 5.34 0.15
CA ALA A 45 2.48 4.04 0.03
C ALA A 45 0.97 4.18 -0.25
N VAL A 46 0.25 4.96 0.57
CA VAL A 46 -1.20 5.18 0.41
C VAL A 46 -1.53 5.96 -0.86
N GLY A 47 -0.74 6.99 -1.18
CA GLY A 47 -0.91 7.77 -2.41
C GLY A 47 -0.73 6.90 -3.65
N SER A 48 0.30 6.04 -3.68
CA SER A 48 0.53 5.14 -4.79
C SER A 48 -0.60 4.12 -5.01
N LEU A 49 -1.27 3.68 -3.94
CA LEU A 49 -2.42 2.78 -4.02
C LEU A 49 -3.55 3.38 -4.88
N HIS A 50 -3.85 4.66 -4.68
CA HIS A 50 -4.93 5.35 -5.39
C HIS A 50 -4.47 5.95 -6.73
N LEU A 51 -3.24 6.46 -6.80
CA LEU A 51 -2.72 7.12 -7.99
C LEU A 51 -2.30 6.14 -9.08
N LEU A 52 -1.79 4.95 -8.74
CA LEU A 52 -1.38 3.95 -9.74
C LEU A 52 -2.51 3.58 -10.73
N PRO A 53 -3.72 3.18 -10.30
CA PRO A 53 -4.79 2.83 -11.24
C PRO A 53 -5.24 4.02 -12.08
N LEU A 54 -5.29 5.23 -11.50
CA LEU A 54 -5.61 6.46 -12.23
C LEU A 54 -4.54 6.77 -13.29
N TRP A 55 -3.27 6.59 -12.95
CA TRP A 55 -2.16 6.80 -13.86
C TRP A 55 -2.18 5.80 -15.02
N LEU A 56 -2.38 4.51 -14.72
CA LEU A 56 -2.52 3.46 -15.74
C LEU A 56 -3.68 3.74 -16.69
N TYR A 57 -4.84 4.14 -16.16
CA TYR A 57 -5.99 4.54 -16.96
C TYR A 57 -5.68 5.73 -17.87
N GLY A 58 -4.99 6.76 -17.35
CA GLY A 58 -4.59 7.93 -18.13
C GLY A 58 -3.57 7.62 -19.24
N VAL A 59 -2.70 6.62 -19.03
CA VAL A 59 -1.77 6.11 -20.05
C VAL A 59 -2.54 5.35 -21.13
N GLU A 60 -3.43 4.42 -20.75
CA GLU A 60 -4.21 3.59 -21.69
C GLU A 60 -5.10 4.45 -22.60
N THR A 61 -5.85 5.37 -22.01
CA THR A 61 -6.76 6.27 -22.74
C THR A 61 -6.03 7.37 -23.51
N SER A 62 -4.70 7.42 -23.45
CA SER A 62 -3.86 8.49 -24.01
C SER A 62 -4.21 9.90 -23.51
N LEU A 63 -5.00 10.04 -22.44
CA LEU A 63 -5.38 11.33 -21.85
C LEU A 63 -4.16 12.11 -21.36
N LEU A 64 -3.16 11.43 -20.80
CA LEU A 64 -1.92 12.07 -20.32
C LEU A 64 -1.12 12.70 -21.46
N THR A 65 -1.13 12.07 -22.64
CA THR A 65 -0.41 12.57 -23.81
C THR A 65 -1.23 13.61 -24.58
N LYS A 66 -2.54 13.40 -24.74
CA LYS A 66 -3.41 14.26 -25.57
C LYS A 66 -3.93 15.49 -24.83
N THR A 67 -4.30 15.37 -23.56
CA THR A 67 -4.90 16.47 -22.79
C THR A 67 -3.84 17.22 -22.00
N LEU A 68 -2.90 16.50 -21.36
CA LEU A 68 -1.91 17.07 -20.45
C LEU A 68 -0.52 17.24 -21.09
N SER A 69 -0.34 16.78 -22.35
CA SER A 69 0.92 16.88 -23.11
C SER A 69 2.16 16.39 -22.34
N VAL A 70 2.00 15.38 -21.49
CA VAL A 70 3.09 14.87 -20.65
C VAL A 70 4.07 14.04 -21.51
N PRO A 71 5.38 14.30 -21.47
CA PRO A 71 6.37 13.52 -22.20
C PRO A 71 6.36 12.04 -21.79
N LYS A 72 6.55 11.14 -22.76
CA LYS A 72 6.56 9.67 -22.51
C LYS A 72 7.58 9.25 -21.44
N GLY A 73 8.74 9.89 -21.39
CA GLY A 73 9.76 9.62 -20.36
C GLY A 73 9.25 9.88 -18.95
N VAL A 74 8.55 11.01 -18.74
CA VAL A 74 7.95 11.35 -17.44
C VAL A 74 6.83 10.39 -17.08
N GLN A 75 6.02 9.96 -18.06
CA GLN A 75 4.97 8.96 -17.83
C GLN A 75 5.55 7.64 -17.32
N SER A 76 6.63 7.15 -17.93
CA SER A 76 7.32 5.93 -17.51
C SER A 76 7.97 6.08 -16.14
N THR A 77 8.69 7.18 -15.87
CA THR A 77 9.32 7.41 -14.57
C THR A 77 8.28 7.46 -13.44
N ALA A 78 7.19 8.20 -13.62
CA ALA A 78 6.11 8.28 -12.65
C ALA A 78 5.46 6.92 -12.41
N LEU A 79 5.26 6.12 -13.47
CA LEU A 79 4.72 4.77 -13.36
C LEU A 79 5.62 3.87 -12.51
N TYR A 80 6.94 3.85 -12.76
CA TYR A 80 7.87 3.06 -11.95
C TYR A 80 7.86 3.47 -10.48
N VAL A 81 7.83 4.77 -10.20
CA VAL A 81 7.73 5.30 -8.83
C VAL A 81 6.43 4.82 -8.16
N LEU A 82 5.29 4.90 -8.84
CA LEU A 82 4.01 4.43 -8.31
C LEU A 82 4.00 2.91 -8.07
N ILE A 83 4.63 2.12 -8.95
CA ILE A 83 4.76 0.66 -8.77
C ILE A 83 5.57 0.35 -7.50
N ILE A 84 6.69 1.05 -7.28
CA ILE A 84 7.50 0.88 -6.06
C ILE A 84 6.67 1.17 -4.81
N GLY A 85 5.89 2.25 -4.82
CA GLY A 85 4.97 2.57 -3.73
C GLY A 85 3.93 1.46 -3.50
N ARG A 86 3.37 0.89 -4.58
CA ARG A 86 2.38 -0.18 -4.47
C ARG A 86 2.98 -1.47 -3.91
N VAL A 87 4.21 -1.80 -4.29
CA VAL A 87 4.96 -2.93 -3.73
C VAL A 87 5.22 -2.70 -2.25
N LEU A 88 5.63 -1.49 -1.85
CA LEU A 88 5.82 -1.14 -0.43
C LEU A 88 4.54 -1.30 0.37
N CYS A 89 3.40 -0.83 -0.17
CA CYS A 89 2.08 -1.04 0.43
C CYS A 89 1.75 -2.54 0.55
N GLY A 90 2.01 -3.33 -0.51
CA GLY A 90 1.79 -4.77 -0.51
C GLY A 90 2.62 -5.54 0.52
N ILE A 91 3.85 -5.11 0.81
CA ILE A 91 4.67 -5.70 1.88
C ILE A 91 3.99 -5.53 3.25
N VAL A 92 3.40 -4.35 3.51
CA VAL A 92 2.67 -4.08 4.76
C VAL A 92 1.38 -4.89 4.84
N GLU A 93 0.62 -4.96 3.75
CA GLU A 93 -0.59 -5.78 3.63
C GLU A 93 -0.30 -7.27 3.94
N LEU A 94 0.72 -7.83 3.30
CA LEU A 94 1.14 -9.22 3.49
C LEU A 94 1.64 -9.50 4.91
N PHE A 95 2.31 -8.54 5.54
CA PHE A 95 2.71 -8.66 6.94
C PHE A 95 1.49 -8.85 7.86
N TYR A 96 0.46 -8.01 7.72
CA TYR A 96 -0.77 -8.15 8.53
C TYR A 96 -1.48 -9.47 8.28
N ILE A 97 -1.61 -9.89 7.02
CA ILE A 97 -2.24 -11.16 6.67
C ILE A 97 -1.48 -12.33 7.30
N LYS A 98 -0.15 -12.30 7.25
CA LYS A 98 0.71 -13.32 7.87
C LYS A 98 0.53 -13.37 9.38
N GLU A 99 0.60 -12.23 10.06
CA GLU A 99 0.43 -12.17 11.52
C GLU A 99 -0.95 -12.69 11.94
N TYR A 100 -1.99 -12.32 11.21
CA TYR A 100 -3.33 -12.82 11.46
C TYR A 100 -3.46 -14.33 11.23
N ALA A 101 -2.87 -14.87 10.15
CA ALA A 101 -2.86 -16.30 9.90
C ALA A 101 -2.13 -17.08 11.00
N LEU A 102 -0.99 -16.56 11.49
CA LEU A 102 -0.25 -17.14 12.60
C LEU A 102 -1.09 -17.13 13.89
N HIS A 103 -1.77 -16.03 14.18
CA HIS A 103 -2.67 -15.92 15.33
C HIS A 103 -3.78 -16.97 15.27
N LEU A 104 -4.44 -17.16 14.10
CA LEU A 104 -5.46 -18.20 13.93
C LEU A 104 -4.90 -19.61 14.15
N LEU A 105 -3.74 -19.92 13.59
CA LEU A 105 -3.10 -21.23 13.76
C LEU A 105 -2.70 -21.53 15.21
N GLN A 106 -2.42 -20.51 16.00
CA GLN A 106 -2.12 -20.66 17.43
C GLN A 106 -3.38 -20.80 18.28
N ASN A 107 -4.50 -20.17 17.88
CA ASN A 107 -5.76 -20.22 18.61
C ASN A 107 -6.59 -21.48 18.34
N GLU A 108 -6.36 -22.18 17.23
CA GLU A 108 -7.01 -23.48 16.93
C GLU A 108 -6.33 -24.69 17.60
N ARG A 109 -5.22 -24.48 18.30
CA ARG A 109 -4.45 -25.53 18.97
C ARG A 109 -4.68 -25.48 20.48
#